data_AF-A0A0Q9X590-F1
#
_entry.id   AF-A0A0Q9X590-F1
#
_cell.length_a   1.000
_cell.length_b   1.000
_cell.length_c   1.000
_cell.angle_alpha   90.00
_cell.angle_beta   90.00
_cell.angle_gamma   90.00
#
_symmetry.space_group_name_H-M   'P 1'
#
loop_
_entity.id
_entity.type
_entity.pdbx_description
1 polymer ?
#
loop_
_entity_poly.entity_id
_entity_poly.type
_entity_poly.pdbx_seq_one_letter_code
_entity_poly.pdbx_strand_id
1 'polypeptide(L)'
;MDLFNSIQVAVLEDPRFQDQHWKHLVRHIMLSWTHSEWLPIVSIIRNYENNTITLRQRSIHSKTEHWWIPLNFATTQSPSFEQTHVEFFMPPVMEHTVTVEELRLQLAGRDWLIVNKQQTGFYHVLYDTDNLHAIARQLQSNHSVIHAMNRASLFQDLAPLIERNEFESVDVLFELFKYLEFEDDLTPWSQVANTIEFFDNNLYGTTAYSLFKQYVRRLVTPTFLRLFHKDKTEVVTMDILVRTDILNMACRVDMPECLDYTHRLVLEYVFKNINFESDYPDYYAIHDTILCMGVRQLSDEEFQKLIDLLIVTDPNTAMHDDMIYSLRCTRNHRRMHHYLNVLVGENFTYNLLNERESMFYLAYAFKSNVASRSSIWHFINQNYKQLARSPHFVTLFNDIAEFVPERQRPYFATLHRNIDAYLRAEHLSSKEPLIPVDSRRVGKKIRNSEEFLDKFEHQIHKWLLKELSPAGSDDTYAASFSVGNGSARPTSLLSAAGNIVRSAIGV
;
A
#
# COMPACT_ATOMS: atom_id res chain seq x y z
N MET A 1 -24.07 24.48 32.35
CA MET A 1 -23.80 25.50 31.31
C MET A 1 -24.15 24.89 29.97
N ASP A 2 -24.82 25.65 29.10
CA ASP A 2 -25.06 25.26 27.71
C ASP A 2 -23.89 25.77 26.87
N LEU A 3 -22.96 24.86 26.51
CA LEU A 3 -21.71 25.19 25.83
C LEU A 3 -21.96 25.97 24.53
N PHE A 4 -22.91 25.54 23.70
CA PHE A 4 -23.14 26.15 22.39
C PHE A 4 -23.76 27.53 22.53
N ASN A 5 -24.66 27.73 23.49
CA ASN A 5 -25.20 29.06 23.76
C ASN A 5 -24.13 30.01 24.31
N SER A 6 -23.21 29.53 25.16
CA SER A 6 -22.10 30.35 25.66
C SER A 6 -21.16 30.79 24.53
N ILE A 7 -20.80 29.88 23.61
CA ILE A 7 -19.99 30.24 22.43
C ILE A 7 -20.76 31.21 21.52
N GLN A 8 -22.05 30.96 21.31
CA GLN A 8 -22.92 31.81 20.49
C GLN A 8 -22.99 33.25 21.02
N VAL A 9 -23.07 33.45 22.33
CA VAL A 9 -23.01 34.79 22.95
C VAL A 9 -21.64 35.44 22.72
N ALA A 10 -20.56 34.72 23.00
CA ALA A 10 -19.20 35.24 22.82
C ALA A 10 -18.92 35.67 21.37
N VAL A 11 -19.38 34.90 20.38
CA VAL A 11 -19.23 35.22 18.94
C VAL A 11 -20.02 36.49 18.56
N LEU A 12 -21.18 36.74 19.17
CA LEU A 12 -21.99 37.93 18.90
C LEU A 12 -21.42 39.20 19.54
N GLU A 13 -20.72 39.07 20.67
CA GLU A 13 -20.10 40.18 21.38
C GLU A 13 -18.74 40.58 20.80
N ASP A 14 -18.03 39.65 20.15
CA ASP A 14 -16.70 39.89 19.60
C ASP A 14 -16.76 40.67 18.26
N PRO A 15 -16.17 41.88 18.18
CA PRO A 15 -16.18 42.70 16.99
C PRO A 15 -15.60 42.01 15.74
N ARG A 16 -14.71 41.04 15.91
CA ARG A 16 -14.05 40.32 14.81
C ARG A 16 -15.02 39.49 13.97
N PHE A 17 -16.18 39.13 14.51
CA PHE A 17 -17.19 38.32 13.82
C PHE A 17 -18.42 39.13 13.36
N GLN A 18 -18.41 40.46 13.48
CA GLN A 18 -19.59 41.29 13.17
C GLN A 18 -20.08 41.11 11.72
N ASP A 19 -19.17 41.00 10.76
CA ASP A 19 -19.50 40.85 9.33
C ASP A 19 -19.71 39.39 8.90
N GLN A 20 -19.61 38.44 9.82
CA GLN A 20 -19.72 37.02 9.50
C GLN A 20 -21.20 36.58 9.43
N HIS A 21 -21.64 36.16 8.24
CA HIS A 21 -23.03 35.71 8.03
C HIS A 21 -23.44 34.51 8.89
N TRP A 22 -22.47 33.66 9.26
CA TRP A 22 -22.68 32.47 10.08
C TRP A 22 -22.75 32.77 11.58
N LYS A 23 -22.50 34.01 12.04
CA LYS A 23 -22.36 34.34 13.46
C LYS A 23 -23.57 33.96 14.31
N HIS A 24 -24.79 33.90 13.75
CA HIS A 24 -26.02 33.48 14.44
C HIS A 24 -26.31 31.97 14.36
N LEU A 25 -25.45 31.21 13.68
CA LEU A 25 -25.66 29.80 13.36
C LEU A 25 -24.78 28.86 14.20
N VAL A 26 -24.01 29.35 15.19
CA VAL A 26 -23.06 28.53 15.98
C VAL A 26 -23.74 27.27 16.50
N ARG A 27 -24.92 27.41 17.10
CA ARG A 27 -25.67 26.25 17.62
C ARG A 27 -26.04 25.26 16.52
N HIS A 28 -26.49 25.73 15.35
CA HIS A 28 -26.89 24.88 14.23
C HIS A 28 -25.69 24.17 13.61
N ILE A 29 -24.56 24.87 13.49
CA ILE A 29 -23.28 24.33 13.03
C ILE A 29 -22.87 23.20 13.98
N MET A 30 -22.72 23.48 15.27
CA MET A 30 -22.25 22.49 16.25
C MET A 30 -23.18 21.28 16.39
N LEU A 31 -24.51 21.49 16.31
CA LEU A 31 -25.47 20.39 16.33
C LEU A 31 -25.35 19.48 15.09
N SER A 32 -25.07 20.03 13.90
CA SER A 32 -24.85 19.22 12.69
C SER A 32 -23.66 18.26 12.82
N TRP A 33 -22.65 18.60 13.63
CA TRP A 33 -21.49 17.74 13.91
C TRP A 33 -21.74 16.76 15.06
N THR A 34 -22.29 17.23 16.18
CA THR A 34 -22.44 16.42 17.40
C THR A 34 -23.59 15.42 17.37
N HIS A 35 -24.56 15.61 16.48
CA HIS A 35 -25.70 14.69 16.32
C HIS A 35 -25.60 13.84 15.06
N SER A 36 -24.41 13.75 14.48
CA SER A 36 -24.12 12.88 13.34
C SER A 36 -23.22 11.73 13.79
N GLU A 37 -23.48 10.53 13.26
CA GLU A 37 -22.67 9.34 13.56
C GLU A 37 -21.36 9.30 12.74
N TRP A 38 -21.31 10.05 11.64
CA TRP A 38 -20.29 9.89 10.61
C TRP A 38 -19.49 11.17 10.33
N LEU A 39 -18.32 10.97 9.72
CA LEU A 39 -17.47 12.02 9.19
C LEU A 39 -17.91 12.37 7.75
N PRO A 40 -17.99 13.66 7.37
CA PRO A 40 -18.26 14.05 6.00
C PRO A 40 -17.05 13.82 5.09
N ILE A 41 -17.36 13.41 3.86
CA ILE A 41 -16.45 13.43 2.71
C ILE A 41 -16.96 14.51 1.78
N VAL A 42 -16.12 15.50 1.50
CA VAL A 42 -16.43 16.63 0.61
C VAL A 42 -15.74 16.44 -0.72
N SER A 43 -16.50 16.30 -1.79
CA SER A 43 -16.01 16.28 -3.16
C SER A 43 -16.03 17.68 -3.74
N ILE A 44 -14.88 18.13 -4.24
CA ILE A 44 -14.65 19.42 -4.87
C ILE A 44 -14.60 19.16 -6.38
N ILE A 45 -15.64 19.60 -7.09
CA ILE A 45 -15.80 19.37 -8.53
C ILE A 45 -15.77 20.72 -9.23
N ARG A 46 -14.70 20.99 -9.97
CA ARG A 46 -14.55 22.25 -10.69
C ARG A 46 -15.16 22.18 -12.08
N ASN A 47 -15.91 23.21 -12.46
CA ASN A 47 -16.25 23.49 -13.85
C ASN A 47 -15.31 24.58 -14.36
N TYR A 48 -14.36 24.19 -15.20
CA TYR A 48 -13.29 25.05 -15.71
C TYR A 48 -13.74 26.02 -16.81
N GLU A 49 -14.90 25.79 -17.42
CA GLU A 49 -15.47 26.66 -18.46
C GLU A 49 -16.28 27.80 -17.84
N ASN A 50 -17.11 27.47 -16.84
CA ASN A 50 -18.03 28.40 -16.20
C ASN A 50 -17.47 29.01 -14.90
N ASN A 51 -16.25 28.64 -14.49
CA ASN A 51 -15.63 29.07 -13.24
C ASN A 51 -16.53 28.87 -12.01
N THR A 52 -17.15 27.69 -11.93
CA THR A 52 -17.96 27.27 -10.76
C THR A 52 -17.33 26.09 -10.06
N ILE A 53 -17.59 25.97 -8.77
CA ILE A 53 -17.16 24.85 -7.93
C ILE A 53 -18.41 24.23 -7.32
N THR A 54 -18.62 22.96 -7.62
CA THR A 54 -19.68 22.16 -7.01
C THR A 54 -19.10 21.43 -5.81
N LEU A 55 -19.59 21.77 -4.63
CA LEU A 55 -19.27 21.13 -3.36
C LEU A 55 -20.30 20.06 -3.11
N ARG A 56 -19.88 18.79 -3.02
CA ARG A 56 -20.78 17.67 -2.73
C ARG A 56 -20.35 16.95 -1.47
N GLN A 57 -21.24 16.82 -0.49
CA GLN A 57 -20.96 16.14 0.77
C GLN A 57 -21.71 14.82 0.87
N ARG A 58 -21.10 13.84 1.51
CA ARG A 58 -21.70 12.54 1.82
C ARG A 58 -21.04 11.91 3.03
N SER A 59 -21.74 11.00 3.69
CA SER A 59 -21.10 10.03 4.59
C SER A 59 -20.56 8.83 3.81
N ILE A 60 -19.72 8.02 4.46
CA ILE A 60 -19.22 6.77 3.90
C ILE A 60 -20.36 5.79 3.53
N HIS A 61 -21.48 5.85 4.26
CA HIS A 61 -22.67 5.01 4.04
C HIS A 61 -23.77 5.70 3.20
N SER A 62 -23.50 6.88 2.66
CA SER A 62 -24.48 7.69 1.89
C SER A 62 -25.82 7.88 2.63
N LYS A 63 -25.76 8.04 3.97
CA LYS A 63 -26.93 8.38 4.79
C LYS A 63 -27.37 9.83 4.55
N THR A 64 -28.59 10.17 4.96
CA THR A 64 -29.23 11.49 4.79
C THR A 64 -28.69 12.60 5.72
N GLU A 65 -27.57 12.37 6.40
CA GLU A 65 -26.93 13.36 7.28
C GLU A 65 -26.13 14.37 6.45
N HIS A 66 -26.26 15.65 6.77
CA HIS A 66 -25.53 16.73 6.13
C HIS A 66 -25.03 17.73 7.18
N TRP A 67 -23.86 18.29 6.95
CA TRP A 67 -23.12 19.10 7.89
C TRP A 67 -23.00 20.54 7.41
N TRP A 68 -22.91 21.47 8.37
CA TRP A 68 -22.36 22.79 8.10
C TRP A 68 -20.83 22.69 8.08
N ILE A 69 -20.24 22.62 6.89
CA ILE A 69 -18.80 22.32 6.76
C ILE A 69 -17.97 23.60 6.66
N PRO A 70 -17.04 23.86 7.58
CA PRO A 70 -16.15 25.02 7.51
C PRO A 70 -15.05 24.78 6.48
N LEU A 71 -15.15 25.46 5.33
CA LEU A 71 -14.16 25.42 4.26
C LEU A 71 -13.24 26.63 4.32
N ASN A 72 -11.98 26.38 3.97
CA ASN A 72 -10.96 27.39 3.73
C ASN A 72 -10.12 26.92 2.54
N PHE A 73 -9.45 27.85 1.87
CA PHE A 73 -8.89 27.57 0.54
C PHE A 73 -7.43 28.01 0.43
N ALA A 74 -6.66 27.24 -0.34
CA ALA A 74 -5.37 27.64 -0.89
C ALA A 74 -5.40 27.40 -2.39
N THR A 75 -4.79 28.31 -3.16
CA THR A 75 -4.81 28.24 -4.63
C THR A 75 -3.42 28.51 -5.18
N THR A 76 -3.20 28.23 -6.47
CA THR A 76 -1.96 28.61 -7.15
C THR A 76 -1.63 30.10 -7.02
N GLN A 77 -2.65 30.96 -7.10
CA GLN A 77 -2.48 32.42 -7.03
C GLN A 77 -2.32 32.95 -5.60
N SER A 78 -2.82 32.23 -4.60
CA SER A 78 -2.65 32.54 -3.18
C SER A 78 -2.31 31.26 -2.40
N PRO A 79 -1.05 30.79 -2.48
CA PRO A 79 -0.65 29.51 -1.91
C PRO A 79 -0.29 29.64 -0.42
N SER A 80 -1.15 30.29 0.37
CA SER A 80 -0.93 30.46 1.81
C SER A 80 -1.70 29.41 2.61
N PHE A 81 -0.98 28.69 3.47
CA PHE A 81 -1.55 27.66 4.36
C PHE A 81 -1.58 28.07 5.83
N GLU A 82 -1.02 29.24 6.19
CA GLU A 82 -0.86 29.68 7.58
C GLU A 82 -2.18 30.09 8.23
N GLN A 83 -3.06 30.72 7.46
CA GLN A 83 -4.33 31.23 7.95
C GLN A 83 -5.42 30.19 7.73
N THR A 84 -5.78 29.44 8.77
CA THR A 84 -6.73 28.31 8.72
C THR A 84 -8.16 28.67 9.14
N HIS A 85 -8.46 29.96 9.27
CA HIS A 85 -9.82 30.42 9.59
C HIS A 85 -10.83 30.04 8.51
N VAL A 86 -12.10 29.96 8.88
CA VAL A 86 -13.17 29.59 7.96
C VAL A 86 -13.42 30.74 6.97
N GLU A 87 -13.39 30.43 5.69
CA GLU A 87 -13.67 31.38 4.61
C GLU A 87 -15.09 31.19 4.06
N PHE A 88 -15.60 29.96 4.10
CA PHE A 88 -16.94 29.61 3.63
C PHE A 88 -17.55 28.48 4.45
N PHE A 89 -18.84 28.57 4.79
CA PHE A 89 -19.57 27.46 5.38
C PHE A 89 -20.44 26.78 4.32
N MET A 90 -20.09 25.56 3.95
CA MET A 90 -20.95 24.74 3.09
C MET A 90 -22.26 24.45 3.84
N PRO A 91 -23.43 24.74 3.24
CA PRO A 91 -24.72 24.45 3.87
C PRO A 91 -24.97 22.94 3.97
N PRO A 92 -25.81 22.48 4.91
CA PRO A 92 -26.11 21.07 5.16
C PRO A 92 -27.08 20.52 4.09
N VAL A 93 -26.63 20.49 2.86
CA VAL A 93 -27.30 19.93 1.68
C VAL A 93 -26.33 19.04 0.93
N MET A 94 -26.85 18.08 0.16
CA MET A 94 -26.04 17.10 -0.57
C MET A 94 -25.04 17.77 -1.51
N GLU A 95 -25.49 18.81 -2.22
CA GLU A 95 -24.72 19.51 -3.22
C GLU A 95 -24.99 21.01 -3.16
N HIS A 96 -23.93 21.80 -3.30
CA HIS A 96 -23.99 23.26 -3.36
C HIS A 96 -22.96 23.78 -4.36
N THR A 97 -23.44 24.47 -5.39
CA THR A 97 -22.58 25.09 -6.41
C THR A 97 -22.40 26.57 -6.11
N VAL A 98 -21.15 27.01 -6.16
CA VAL A 98 -20.75 28.41 -5.96
C VAL A 98 -19.84 28.84 -7.10
N THR A 99 -19.85 30.11 -7.42
CA THR A 99 -18.90 30.71 -8.36
C THR A 99 -17.55 30.96 -7.68
N VAL A 100 -16.48 30.95 -8.46
CA VAL A 100 -15.12 31.30 -7.98
C VAL A 100 -15.09 32.73 -7.42
N GLU A 101 -15.88 33.64 -7.99
CA GLU A 101 -16.02 35.03 -7.52
C GLU A 101 -16.70 35.13 -6.15
N GLU A 102 -17.77 34.35 -5.90
CA GLU A 102 -18.44 34.30 -4.58
C GLU A 102 -17.50 33.82 -3.47
N LEU A 103 -16.59 32.91 -3.79
CA LEU A 103 -15.53 32.46 -2.87
C LEU A 103 -14.34 33.43 -2.80
N ARG A 104 -14.35 34.52 -3.58
CA ARG A 104 -13.25 35.50 -3.71
C ARG A 104 -11.94 34.86 -4.12
N LEU A 105 -12.00 33.82 -4.93
CA LEU A 105 -10.84 33.10 -5.44
C LEU A 105 -10.48 33.60 -6.84
N GLN A 106 -9.23 33.37 -7.24
CA GLN A 106 -8.77 33.54 -8.62
C GLN A 106 -8.21 32.22 -9.10
N LEU A 107 -8.89 31.58 -10.05
CA LEU A 107 -8.53 30.27 -10.55
C LEU A 107 -8.61 30.26 -12.07
N ALA A 108 -7.48 29.93 -12.70
CA ALA A 108 -7.40 29.59 -14.12
C ALA A 108 -7.51 28.07 -14.34
N GLY A 109 -7.63 27.67 -15.61
CA GLY A 109 -7.84 26.28 -16.03
C GLY A 109 -6.80 25.28 -15.52
N ARG A 110 -5.55 25.70 -15.31
CA ARG A 110 -4.45 24.82 -14.88
C ARG A 110 -4.10 24.94 -13.40
N ASP A 111 -4.70 25.91 -12.71
CA ASP A 111 -4.41 26.19 -11.30
C ASP A 111 -4.94 25.05 -10.45
N TRP A 112 -4.31 24.80 -9.31
CA TRP A 112 -4.81 23.88 -8.30
C TRP A 112 -5.61 24.64 -7.24
N LEU A 113 -6.58 23.94 -6.65
CA LEU A 113 -7.32 24.34 -5.47
C LEU A 113 -7.14 23.27 -4.40
N ILE A 114 -6.78 23.68 -3.18
CA ILE A 114 -6.75 22.82 -2.01
C ILE A 114 -7.70 23.39 -0.97
N VAL A 115 -8.49 22.51 -0.37
CA VAL A 115 -9.43 22.83 0.72
C VAL A 115 -8.91 22.22 2.02
N ASN A 116 -9.33 22.77 3.16
CA ASN A 116 -8.99 22.28 4.49
C ASN A 116 -7.48 22.42 4.79
N LYS A 117 -7.00 23.66 4.76
CA LYS A 117 -5.62 24.04 5.12
C LYS A 117 -5.24 23.42 6.47
N GLN A 118 -4.13 22.69 6.45
CA GLN A 118 -3.55 21.96 7.58
C GLN A 118 -4.49 20.94 8.26
N GLN A 119 -5.56 20.50 7.58
CA GLN A 119 -6.57 19.59 8.13
C GLN A 119 -7.21 20.08 9.45
N THR A 120 -7.43 21.39 9.61
CA THR A 120 -8.10 21.91 10.82
C THR A 120 -9.58 21.57 10.89
N GLY A 121 -10.21 21.28 9.75
CA GLY A 121 -11.56 20.77 9.64
C GLY A 121 -11.62 19.26 9.78
N PHE A 122 -12.58 18.76 10.55
CA PHE A 122 -12.81 17.33 10.76
C PHE A 122 -13.61 16.72 9.59
N TYR A 123 -13.01 16.66 8.40
CA TYR A 123 -13.62 16.09 7.19
C TYR A 123 -12.57 15.72 6.14
N HIS A 124 -12.91 14.76 5.26
CA HIS A 124 -12.08 14.39 4.11
C HIS A 124 -12.40 15.23 2.88
N VAL A 125 -11.42 15.44 2.02
CA VAL A 125 -11.56 16.19 0.77
C VAL A 125 -11.15 15.32 -0.42
N LEU A 126 -12.06 15.19 -1.37
CA LEU A 126 -11.81 14.56 -2.67
C LEU A 126 -11.85 15.63 -3.75
N TYR A 127 -11.01 15.50 -4.76
CA TYR A 127 -10.93 16.44 -5.87
C TYR A 127 -11.25 15.72 -7.18
N ASP A 128 -11.76 16.46 -8.16
CA ASP A 128 -11.84 15.98 -9.53
C ASP A 128 -10.44 15.70 -10.14
N THR A 129 -10.42 14.91 -11.22
CA THR A 129 -9.18 14.41 -11.84
C THR A 129 -8.29 15.52 -12.37
N ASP A 130 -8.86 16.60 -12.92
CA ASP A 130 -8.09 17.73 -13.48
C ASP A 130 -7.42 18.53 -12.36
N ASN A 131 -8.10 18.72 -11.22
CA ASN A 131 -7.52 19.37 -10.06
C ASN A 131 -6.43 18.50 -9.42
N LEU A 132 -6.60 17.18 -9.36
CA LEU A 132 -5.54 16.26 -8.91
C LEU A 132 -4.30 16.35 -9.83
N HIS A 133 -4.46 16.43 -11.16
CA HIS A 133 -3.34 16.69 -12.06
C HIS A 133 -2.69 18.05 -11.84
N ALA A 134 -3.47 19.10 -11.53
CA ALA A 134 -2.91 20.40 -11.18
C ALA A 134 -2.09 20.36 -9.88
N ILE A 135 -2.57 19.63 -8.87
CA ILE A 135 -1.83 19.38 -7.63
C ILE A 135 -0.56 18.58 -7.92
N ALA A 136 -0.62 17.50 -8.70
CA ALA A 136 0.54 16.70 -9.08
C ALA A 136 1.64 17.54 -9.75
N ARG A 137 1.26 18.44 -10.68
CA ARG A 137 2.20 19.38 -11.31
C ARG A 137 2.85 20.31 -10.28
N GLN A 138 2.08 20.88 -9.36
CA GLN A 138 2.64 21.72 -8.30
C GLN A 138 3.64 20.92 -7.45
N LEU A 139 3.27 19.72 -7.01
CA LEU A 139 4.11 18.87 -6.17
C LEU A 139 5.43 18.51 -6.85
N GLN A 140 5.40 18.13 -8.14
CA GLN A 140 6.62 17.83 -8.90
C GLN A 140 7.48 19.08 -9.16
N SER A 141 6.87 20.25 -9.32
CA SER A 141 7.62 21.50 -9.56
C SER A 141 8.24 22.10 -8.28
N ASN A 142 7.48 22.10 -7.19
CA ASN A 142 7.87 22.56 -5.86
C ASN A 142 6.81 22.11 -4.84
N HIS A 143 7.03 20.96 -4.20
CA HIS A 143 6.11 20.39 -3.21
C HIS A 143 5.98 21.23 -1.93
N SER A 144 7.01 21.98 -1.55
CA SER A 144 7.02 22.81 -0.34
C SER A 144 6.04 23.99 -0.39
N VAL A 145 5.51 24.33 -1.57
CA VAL A 145 4.41 25.30 -1.71
C VAL A 145 3.13 24.82 -1.04
N ILE A 146 2.87 23.51 -1.08
CA ILE A 146 1.72 22.90 -0.41
C ILE A 146 2.17 22.41 0.97
N HIS A 147 1.48 22.83 2.03
CA HIS A 147 1.85 22.46 3.40
C HIS A 147 1.94 20.93 3.59
N ALA A 148 2.91 20.44 4.38
CA ALA A 148 3.15 19.01 4.57
C ALA A 148 1.90 18.24 5.01
N MET A 149 1.12 18.80 5.94
CA MET A 149 -0.16 18.21 6.33
C MET A 149 -1.17 18.07 5.19
N ASN A 150 -1.21 19.03 4.25
CA ASN A 150 -2.11 18.93 3.10
C ASN A 150 -1.60 17.89 2.07
N ARG A 151 -0.28 17.75 1.89
CA ARG A 151 0.30 16.68 1.07
C ARG A 151 -0.02 15.30 1.64
N ALA A 152 0.10 15.15 2.96
CA ALA A 152 -0.28 13.93 3.68
C ALA A 152 -1.78 13.64 3.56
N SER A 153 -2.63 14.66 3.78
CA SER A 153 -4.08 14.54 3.68
C SER A 153 -4.55 14.05 2.32
N LEU A 154 -3.87 14.45 1.24
CA LEU A 154 -4.23 14.06 -0.10
C LEU A 154 -4.18 12.54 -0.27
N PHE A 155 -3.12 11.90 0.22
CA PHE A 155 -2.99 10.45 0.18
C PHE A 155 -3.94 9.77 1.18
N GLN A 156 -4.10 10.34 2.37
CA GLN A 156 -5.04 9.84 3.38
C GLN A 156 -6.48 9.78 2.83
N ASP A 157 -6.92 10.84 2.16
CA ASP A 157 -8.29 10.97 1.68
C ASP A 157 -8.55 10.10 0.43
N LEU A 158 -7.52 9.85 -0.39
CA LEU A 158 -7.61 8.97 -1.56
C LEU A 158 -7.54 7.48 -1.20
N ALA A 159 -6.80 7.09 -0.15
CA ALA A 159 -6.55 5.69 0.18
C ALA A 159 -7.83 4.82 0.27
N PRO A 160 -8.93 5.25 0.92
CA PRO A 160 -10.14 4.45 0.97
C PRO A 160 -10.80 4.24 -0.40
N LEU A 161 -10.67 5.18 -1.34
CA LEU A 161 -11.16 4.99 -2.71
C LEU A 161 -10.30 3.99 -3.48
N ILE A 162 -8.98 4.03 -3.26
CA ILE A 162 -8.03 3.11 -3.87
C ILE A 162 -8.31 1.69 -3.41
N GLU A 163 -8.42 1.46 -2.11
CA GLU A 163 -8.68 0.15 -1.52
C GLU A 163 -10.01 -0.48 -1.97
N ARG A 164 -11.02 0.35 -2.28
CA ARG A 164 -12.34 -0.10 -2.77
C ARG A 164 -12.48 -0.10 -4.29
N ASN A 165 -11.42 0.20 -5.04
CA ASN A 165 -11.44 0.32 -6.51
C ASN A 165 -12.39 1.44 -7.03
N GLU A 166 -12.69 2.43 -6.20
CA GLU A 166 -13.64 3.54 -6.42
C GLU A 166 -12.98 4.82 -6.98
N PHE A 167 -11.85 4.69 -7.67
CA PHE A 167 -11.19 5.80 -8.36
C PHE A 167 -11.35 5.67 -9.88
N GLU A 168 -11.32 6.81 -10.56
CA GLU A 168 -11.58 6.90 -12.01
C GLU A 168 -10.34 6.59 -12.85
N SER A 169 -9.21 7.21 -12.50
CA SER A 169 -7.96 7.10 -13.24
C SER A 169 -6.83 6.65 -12.33
N VAL A 170 -6.14 5.58 -12.72
CA VAL A 170 -4.92 5.16 -12.01
C VAL A 170 -3.74 6.08 -12.36
N ASP A 171 -3.73 6.64 -13.56
CA ASP A 171 -2.65 7.49 -14.06
C ASP A 171 -2.42 8.71 -13.15
N VAL A 172 -3.51 9.33 -12.66
CA VAL A 172 -3.39 10.50 -11.77
C VAL A 172 -2.75 10.16 -10.42
N LEU A 173 -2.98 8.94 -9.90
CA LEU A 173 -2.35 8.49 -8.66
C LEU A 173 -0.84 8.34 -8.84
N PHE A 174 -0.41 7.78 -9.97
CA PHE A 174 1.00 7.65 -10.27
C PHE A 174 1.66 9.00 -10.57
N GLU A 175 0.94 9.96 -11.19
CA GLU A 175 1.43 11.34 -11.31
C GLU A 175 1.59 12.03 -9.95
N LEU A 176 0.71 11.73 -8.98
CA LEU A 176 0.85 12.20 -7.60
C LEU A 176 2.00 11.53 -6.85
N PHE A 177 2.33 10.26 -7.11
CA PHE A 177 3.46 9.60 -6.45
C PHE A 177 4.81 10.12 -6.91
N LYS A 178 4.93 10.67 -8.11
CA LYS A 178 6.22 11.10 -8.70
C LYS A 178 7.03 12.03 -7.81
N TYR A 179 6.37 12.96 -7.12
CA TYR A 179 7.09 13.95 -6.33
C TYR A 179 7.73 13.36 -5.06
N LEU A 180 7.33 12.16 -4.64
CA LEU A 180 7.85 11.51 -3.43
C LEU A 180 9.36 11.31 -3.48
N GLU A 181 9.96 11.20 -4.67
CA GLU A 181 11.42 11.19 -4.87
C GLU A 181 12.11 12.42 -4.24
N PHE A 182 11.39 13.53 -4.09
CA PHE A 182 11.85 14.79 -3.51
C PHE A 182 11.27 15.08 -2.13
N GLU A 183 10.34 14.27 -1.62
CA GLU A 183 9.64 14.52 -0.35
C GLU A 183 10.56 14.29 0.85
N ASP A 184 10.82 15.38 1.57
CA ASP A 184 11.71 15.41 2.71
C ASP A 184 10.95 15.36 4.06
N ASP A 185 9.66 15.68 4.10
CA ASP A 185 8.84 15.56 5.29
C ASP A 185 8.36 14.11 5.45
N LEU A 186 8.41 13.54 6.66
CA LEU A 186 7.93 12.17 6.89
C LEU A 186 6.41 12.07 7.02
N THR A 187 5.72 13.18 7.25
CA THR A 187 4.26 13.20 7.39
C THR A 187 3.57 12.64 6.14
N PRO A 188 3.91 13.04 4.90
CA PRO A 188 3.28 12.46 3.71
C PRO A 188 3.68 10.99 3.47
N TRP A 189 4.91 10.61 3.83
CA TRP A 189 5.34 9.20 3.79
C TRP A 189 4.47 8.30 4.67
N SER A 190 4.05 8.77 5.85
CA SER A 190 3.14 8.03 6.74
C SER A 190 1.78 7.70 6.11
N GLN A 191 1.30 8.54 5.19
CA GLN A 191 -0.01 8.36 4.57
C GLN A 191 0.05 7.56 3.26
N VAL A 192 1.18 7.60 2.55
CA VAL A 192 1.32 6.90 1.26
C VAL A 192 1.75 5.44 1.40
N ALA A 193 2.36 5.06 2.52
CA ALA A 193 2.93 3.72 2.73
C ALA A 193 1.91 2.59 2.47
N ASN A 194 0.73 2.67 3.09
CA ASN A 194 -0.33 1.68 2.92
C ASN A 194 -0.82 1.57 1.46
N THR A 195 -0.87 2.71 0.75
CA THR A 195 -1.26 2.74 -0.65
C THR A 195 -0.22 2.03 -1.52
N ILE A 196 1.07 2.29 -1.31
CA ILE A 196 2.15 1.60 -2.03
C ILE A 196 2.15 0.09 -1.71
N GLU A 197 1.93 -0.29 -0.44
CA GLU A 197 1.77 -1.70 -0.07
C GLU A 197 0.56 -2.36 -0.74
N PHE A 198 -0.57 -1.65 -0.86
CA PHE A 198 -1.73 -2.12 -1.59
C PHE A 198 -1.36 -2.44 -3.06
N PHE A 199 -0.66 -1.53 -3.75
CA PHE A 199 -0.20 -1.79 -5.12
C PHE A 199 0.82 -2.94 -5.19
N ASP A 200 1.79 -3.03 -4.27
CA ASP A 200 2.77 -4.13 -4.20
C ASP A 200 2.07 -5.51 -4.08
N ASN A 201 1.13 -5.62 -3.14
CA ASN A 201 0.42 -6.86 -2.87
C ASN A 201 -0.48 -7.28 -4.04
N ASN A 202 -1.19 -6.33 -4.67
CA ASN A 202 -2.10 -6.63 -5.78
C ASN A 202 -1.36 -6.92 -7.08
N LEU A 203 -0.29 -6.18 -7.39
CA LEU A 203 0.48 -6.39 -8.61
C LEU A 203 1.40 -7.61 -8.53
N TYR A 204 1.57 -8.25 -7.36
CA TYR A 204 2.42 -9.41 -7.21
C TYR A 204 2.09 -10.52 -8.23
N GLY A 205 3.09 -10.96 -9.01
CA GLY A 205 2.94 -12.02 -10.01
C GLY A 205 2.32 -11.59 -11.35
N THR A 206 2.00 -10.31 -11.52
CA THR A 206 1.58 -9.70 -12.79
C THR A 206 2.77 -9.28 -13.65
N THR A 207 2.53 -8.90 -14.91
CA THR A 207 3.58 -8.35 -15.78
C THR A 207 4.01 -6.94 -15.37
N ALA A 208 3.15 -6.19 -14.68
CA ALA A 208 3.45 -4.84 -14.17
C ALA A 208 4.38 -4.85 -12.95
N TYR A 209 4.51 -5.98 -12.23
CA TYR A 209 5.15 -6.00 -10.92
C TYR A 209 6.61 -5.53 -10.92
N SER A 210 7.41 -5.99 -11.89
CA SER A 210 8.83 -5.64 -11.97
C SER A 210 9.04 -4.15 -12.21
N LEU A 211 8.22 -3.56 -13.09
CA LEU A 211 8.21 -2.13 -13.39
C LEU A 211 7.76 -1.32 -12.18
N PHE A 212 6.72 -1.77 -11.48
CA PHE A 212 6.24 -1.12 -10.25
C PHE A 212 7.34 -1.06 -9.19
N LYS A 213 8.04 -2.19 -8.95
CA LYS A 213 9.19 -2.21 -8.03
C LYS A 213 10.28 -1.23 -8.46
N GLN A 214 10.61 -1.15 -9.75
CA GLN A 214 11.60 -0.20 -10.24
C GLN A 214 11.18 1.26 -9.99
N TYR A 215 9.91 1.58 -10.27
CA TYR A 215 9.35 2.90 -10.04
C TYR A 215 9.37 3.28 -8.56
N VAL A 216 8.81 2.46 -7.67
CA VAL A 216 8.79 2.74 -6.23
C VAL A 216 10.19 2.79 -5.64
N ARG A 217 11.14 1.96 -6.13
CA ARG A 217 12.55 2.06 -5.73
C ARG A 217 13.09 3.46 -5.99
N ARG A 218 12.85 4.04 -7.18
CA ARG A 218 13.24 5.41 -7.50
C ARG A 218 12.70 6.42 -6.47
N LEU A 219 11.43 6.28 -6.08
CA LEU A 219 10.77 7.18 -5.14
C LEU A 219 11.34 7.09 -3.71
N VAL A 220 11.55 5.87 -3.19
CA VAL A 220 11.89 5.65 -1.77
C VAL A 220 13.38 5.76 -1.47
N THR A 221 14.26 5.53 -2.46
CA THR A 221 15.73 5.53 -2.26
C THR A 221 16.25 6.79 -1.56
N PRO A 222 15.91 8.03 -1.98
CA PRO A 222 16.47 9.23 -1.36
C PRO A 222 16.15 9.34 0.13
N THR A 223 14.89 9.11 0.50
CA THR A 223 14.43 9.15 1.88
C THR A 223 15.03 8.03 2.72
N PHE A 224 15.13 6.81 2.17
CA PHE A 224 15.75 5.69 2.87
C PHE A 224 17.22 5.99 3.21
N LEU A 225 18.01 6.42 2.22
CA LEU A 225 19.43 6.72 2.43
C LEU A 225 19.61 7.82 3.47
N ARG A 226 18.76 8.85 3.46
CA ARG A 226 18.79 9.90 4.48
C ARG A 226 18.54 9.38 5.90
N LEU A 227 17.69 8.35 6.06
CA LEU A 227 17.28 7.85 7.38
C LEU A 227 18.16 6.71 7.92
N PHE A 228 18.77 5.91 7.05
CA PHE A 228 19.44 4.65 7.43
C PHE A 228 20.93 4.59 7.07
N HIS A 229 21.47 5.56 6.31
CA HIS A 229 22.90 5.67 6.04
C HIS A 229 23.62 6.50 7.12
N LYS A 230 24.78 6.02 7.57
CA LYS A 230 25.40 6.29 8.89
C LYS A 230 25.98 7.69 9.15
N ASP A 231 25.65 8.72 8.35
CA ASP A 231 26.35 10.02 8.39
C ASP A 231 25.58 11.18 9.06
N LYS A 232 24.46 10.95 9.75
CA LYS A 232 23.74 12.04 10.45
C LYS A 232 23.60 11.81 11.95
N THR A 233 24.18 12.74 12.71
CA THR A 233 24.09 12.95 14.16
C THR A 233 22.78 13.61 14.60
N GLU A 234 21.84 13.83 13.69
CA GLU A 234 20.51 14.32 14.05
C GLU A 234 19.69 13.15 14.58
N VAL A 235 19.60 13.07 15.91
CA VAL A 235 18.51 12.39 16.58
C VAL A 235 17.23 13.14 16.19
N VAL A 236 16.71 12.81 15.01
CA VAL A 236 15.41 13.30 14.62
C VAL A 236 14.44 12.51 15.50
N THR A 237 13.81 13.18 16.46
CA THR A 237 12.69 12.67 17.26
C THR A 237 11.51 12.43 16.32
N MET A 238 11.64 11.41 15.47
CA MET A 238 10.67 11.03 14.46
C MET A 238 9.84 9.87 14.93
N ASP A 239 8.63 9.82 14.40
CA ASP A 239 7.75 8.68 14.54
C ASP A 239 8.43 7.42 13.98
N ILE A 240 8.75 6.50 14.88
CA ILE A 240 9.31 5.18 14.64
C ILE A 240 8.48 4.39 13.59
N LEU A 241 7.18 4.66 13.51
CA LEU A 241 6.27 4.00 12.59
C LEU A 241 6.62 4.34 11.14
N VAL A 242 6.83 5.62 10.82
CA VAL A 242 7.15 6.03 9.44
C VAL A 242 8.52 5.52 9.00
N ARG A 243 9.48 5.43 9.93
CA ARG A 243 10.77 4.79 9.65
C ARG A 243 10.59 3.32 9.29
N THR A 244 9.71 2.61 10.01
CA THR A 244 9.35 1.22 9.73
C THR A 244 8.72 1.10 8.34
N ASP A 245 7.81 2.00 7.98
CA ASP A 245 7.15 2.02 6.68
C ASP A 245 8.15 2.21 5.52
N ILE A 246 9.09 3.14 5.67
CA ILE A 246 10.13 3.40 4.66
C ILE A 246 11.07 2.20 4.52
N LEU A 247 11.49 1.59 5.63
CA LEU A 247 12.29 0.36 5.63
C LEU A 247 11.55 -0.78 4.91
N ASN A 248 10.29 -1.02 5.29
CA ASN A 248 9.45 -2.05 4.70
C ASN A 248 9.26 -1.83 3.19
N MET A 249 8.93 -0.61 2.79
CA MET A 249 8.74 -0.24 1.37
C MET A 249 10.01 -0.47 0.55
N ALA A 250 11.16 0.04 1.02
CA ALA A 250 12.44 -0.12 0.33
C ALA A 250 12.84 -1.60 0.18
N CYS A 251 12.66 -2.40 1.22
CA CYS A 251 13.02 -3.82 1.17
C CYS A 251 12.04 -4.66 0.34
N ARG A 252 10.74 -4.32 0.32
CA ARG A 252 9.74 -5.02 -0.52
C ARG A 252 10.03 -4.89 -2.01
N VAL A 253 10.51 -3.72 -2.42
CA VAL A 253 10.87 -3.44 -3.82
C VAL A 253 12.29 -3.89 -4.17
N ASP A 254 12.91 -4.73 -3.35
CA ASP A 254 14.25 -5.28 -3.53
C ASP A 254 15.31 -4.18 -3.76
N MET A 255 15.27 -3.11 -2.97
CA MET A 255 16.32 -2.09 -2.99
C MET A 255 17.60 -2.64 -2.35
N PRO A 256 18.73 -2.72 -3.09
CA PRO A 256 19.96 -3.35 -2.60
C PRO A 256 20.42 -2.85 -1.23
N GLU A 257 20.40 -1.53 -1.02
CA GLU A 257 20.84 -0.89 0.22
C GLU A 257 19.99 -1.31 1.43
N CYS A 258 18.68 -1.54 1.22
CA CYS A 258 17.79 -2.04 2.28
C CYS A 258 18.05 -3.53 2.56
N LEU A 259 18.24 -4.31 1.51
CA LEU A 259 18.51 -5.74 1.61
C LEU A 259 19.84 -5.99 2.32
N ASP A 260 20.89 -5.26 1.97
CA ASP A 260 22.21 -5.34 2.61
C ASP A 260 22.14 -4.87 4.07
N TYR A 261 21.43 -3.77 4.33
CA TYR A 261 21.23 -3.25 5.68
C TYR A 261 20.55 -4.28 6.59
N THR A 262 19.43 -4.85 6.15
CA THR A 262 18.66 -5.82 6.95
C THR A 262 19.35 -7.18 7.06
N HIS A 263 20.01 -7.66 6.01
CA HIS A 263 20.80 -8.90 6.05
C HIS A 263 21.93 -8.79 7.07
N ARG A 264 22.73 -7.71 7.03
CA ARG A 264 23.81 -7.48 8.00
C ARG A 264 23.30 -7.49 9.44
N LEU A 265 22.18 -6.80 9.71
CA LEU A 265 21.59 -6.75 11.04
C LEU A 265 21.13 -8.13 11.51
N VAL A 266 20.46 -8.91 10.66
CA VAL A 266 20.10 -10.31 11.00
C VAL A 266 21.33 -11.14 11.35
N LEU A 267 22.43 -11.00 10.61
CA LEU A 267 23.66 -11.75 10.91
C LEU A 267 24.28 -11.32 12.25
N GLU A 268 24.26 -10.03 12.56
CA GLU A 268 24.75 -9.49 13.84
C GLU A 268 23.90 -9.97 15.02
N TYR A 269 22.58 -9.88 14.90
CA TYR A 269 21.65 -10.30 15.94
C TYR A 269 21.67 -11.81 16.16
N VAL A 270 21.43 -12.60 15.11
CA VAL A 270 21.24 -14.04 15.26
C VAL A 270 22.55 -14.79 15.48
N PHE A 271 23.60 -14.46 14.73
CA PHE A 271 24.85 -15.25 14.74
C PHE A 271 25.95 -14.65 15.61
N LYS A 272 25.87 -13.37 15.97
CA LYS A 272 26.87 -12.71 16.84
C LYS A 272 26.31 -12.28 18.19
N ASN A 273 25.01 -12.46 18.43
CA ASN A 273 24.32 -12.03 19.64
C ASN A 273 24.53 -10.53 19.94
N ILE A 274 24.55 -9.72 18.88
CA ILE A 274 24.65 -8.26 18.95
C ILE A 274 23.24 -7.71 18.74
N ASN A 275 22.65 -7.16 19.80
CA ASN A 275 21.34 -6.49 19.70
C ASN A 275 21.41 -5.31 18.73
N PHE A 276 20.29 -4.99 18.07
CA PHE A 276 20.24 -3.81 17.22
C PHE A 276 20.51 -2.57 18.08
N GLU A 277 21.47 -1.72 17.68
CA GLU A 277 21.65 -0.40 18.28
C GLU A 277 20.35 0.39 18.06
N SER A 278 19.63 0.72 19.13
CA SER A 278 18.48 1.61 19.05
C SER A 278 18.32 2.45 20.30
N ASP A 279 18.29 3.76 20.13
CA ASP A 279 17.97 4.76 21.16
C ASP A 279 16.46 4.83 21.47
N TYR A 280 15.62 3.94 20.92
CA TYR A 280 14.16 4.10 20.93
C TYR A 280 13.40 2.97 21.68
N PRO A 281 12.39 3.31 22.52
CA PRO A 281 11.63 2.35 23.32
C PRO A 281 10.71 1.39 22.53
N ASP A 282 10.21 1.78 21.35
CA ASP A 282 9.25 1.00 20.54
C ASP A 282 9.94 0.10 19.50
N TYR A 283 10.93 -0.64 20.00
CA TYR A 283 11.88 -1.50 19.28
C TYR A 283 11.25 -2.64 18.44
N TYR A 284 10.06 -3.14 18.82
CA TYR A 284 9.52 -4.40 18.30
C TYR A 284 9.05 -4.38 16.82
N ALA A 285 8.47 -3.28 16.34
CA ALA A 285 7.91 -3.24 14.97
C ALA A 285 9.02 -3.18 13.89
N ILE A 286 10.08 -2.42 14.17
CA ILE A 286 11.28 -2.41 13.34
C ILE A 286 12.00 -3.77 13.42
N HIS A 287 12.01 -4.42 14.60
CA HIS A 287 12.60 -5.74 14.79
C HIS A 287 12.04 -6.77 13.80
N ASP A 288 10.72 -6.95 13.77
CA ASP A 288 10.08 -7.91 12.87
C ASP A 288 10.41 -7.61 11.39
N THR A 289 10.32 -6.35 10.99
CA THR A 289 10.61 -5.95 9.61
C THR A 289 12.07 -6.27 9.25
N ILE A 290 13.03 -5.92 10.11
CA ILE A 290 14.45 -6.22 9.88
C ILE A 290 14.66 -7.73 9.75
N LEU A 291 14.14 -8.51 10.70
CA LEU A 291 14.34 -9.96 10.70
C LEU A 291 13.71 -10.61 9.47
N CYS A 292 12.44 -10.31 9.20
CA CYS A 292 11.71 -10.83 8.05
C CYS A 292 12.41 -10.49 6.72
N MET A 293 12.86 -9.25 6.55
CA MET A 293 13.53 -8.81 5.32
C MET A 293 14.95 -9.36 5.20
N GLY A 294 15.72 -9.39 6.29
CA GLY A 294 17.08 -9.93 6.27
C GLY A 294 17.12 -11.44 6.03
N VAL A 295 16.15 -12.20 6.58
CA VAL A 295 16.03 -13.64 6.32
C VAL A 295 15.80 -13.96 4.83
N ARG A 296 15.18 -13.05 4.07
CA ARG A 296 15.01 -13.23 2.61
C ARG A 296 16.33 -13.33 1.86
N GLN A 297 17.39 -12.72 2.38
CA GLN A 297 18.70 -12.63 1.74
C GLN A 297 19.69 -13.72 2.16
N LEU A 298 19.33 -14.57 3.12
CA LEU A 298 20.24 -15.62 3.58
C LEU A 298 20.68 -16.51 2.42
N SER A 299 21.92 -17.00 2.47
CA SER A 299 22.36 -18.12 1.65
C SER A 299 21.72 -19.43 2.13
N ASP A 300 21.88 -20.52 1.38
CA ASP A 300 21.38 -21.82 1.84
C ASP A 300 22.10 -22.30 3.10
N GLU A 301 23.39 -22.00 3.22
CA GLU A 301 24.19 -22.32 4.41
C GLU A 301 23.73 -21.50 5.63
N GLU A 302 23.53 -20.19 5.47
CA GLU A 302 23.03 -19.33 6.55
C GLU A 302 21.62 -19.71 6.97
N PHE A 303 20.74 -20.06 6.02
CA PHE A 303 19.40 -20.54 6.33
C PHE A 303 19.42 -21.85 7.11
N GLN A 304 20.30 -22.79 6.75
CA GLN A 304 20.45 -24.04 7.49
C GLN A 304 20.95 -23.77 8.92
N LYS A 305 21.96 -22.91 9.08
CA LYS A 305 22.45 -22.51 10.41
C LYS A 305 21.35 -21.89 11.27
N LEU A 306 20.48 -21.07 10.68
CA LEU A 306 19.34 -20.47 11.36
C LEU A 306 18.34 -21.54 11.85
N ILE A 307 18.05 -22.55 11.02
CA ILE A 307 17.21 -23.70 11.41
C ILE A 307 17.86 -24.52 12.53
N ASP A 308 19.17 -24.78 12.44
CA ASP A 308 19.90 -25.55 13.45
C ASP A 308 19.89 -24.82 14.81
N LEU A 309 20.06 -23.49 14.80
CA LEU A 309 19.93 -22.65 15.99
C LEU A 309 18.51 -22.66 16.56
N LEU A 310 17.49 -22.54 15.70
CA LEU A 310 16.09 -22.60 16.12
C LEU A 310 15.79 -23.89 16.90
N ILE A 311 16.28 -25.04 16.42
CA ILE A 311 16.02 -26.35 17.03
C ILE A 311 16.62 -26.48 18.45
N VAL A 312 17.75 -25.83 18.72
CA VAL A 312 18.46 -25.96 20.01
C VAL A 312 18.16 -24.82 20.99
N THR A 313 17.52 -23.75 20.53
CA THR A 313 17.19 -22.57 21.36
C THR A 313 15.97 -22.87 22.23
N ASP A 314 15.96 -22.39 23.48
CA ASP A 314 14.83 -22.55 24.39
C ASP A 314 13.55 -21.92 23.80
N PRO A 315 12.47 -22.71 23.61
CA PRO A 315 11.20 -22.23 23.06
C PRO A 315 10.55 -21.07 23.82
N ASN A 316 10.95 -20.81 25.08
CA ASN A 316 10.39 -19.74 25.91
C ASN A 316 11.16 -18.40 25.80
N THR A 317 12.05 -18.26 24.82
CA THR A 317 12.88 -17.06 24.64
C THR A 317 12.41 -16.21 23.46
N ALA A 318 12.57 -14.88 23.56
CA ALA A 318 12.27 -13.97 22.45
C ALA A 318 13.04 -14.31 21.17
N MET A 319 14.30 -14.73 21.32
CA MET A 319 15.15 -15.18 20.20
C MET A 319 14.53 -16.36 19.43
N HIS A 320 13.93 -17.33 20.12
CA HIS A 320 13.24 -18.43 19.48
C HIS A 320 12.04 -17.93 18.64
N ASP A 321 11.22 -17.06 19.24
CA ASP A 321 10.07 -16.44 18.55
C ASP A 321 10.50 -15.61 17.33
N ASP A 322 11.56 -14.83 17.47
CA ASP A 322 12.14 -14.01 16.40
C ASP A 322 12.65 -14.85 15.22
N MET A 323 13.33 -15.97 15.49
CA MET A 323 13.80 -16.88 14.45
C MET A 323 12.65 -17.60 13.74
N ILE A 324 11.73 -18.21 14.50
CA ILE A 324 10.64 -18.98 13.89
C ILE A 324 9.69 -18.09 13.09
N TYR A 325 9.48 -16.85 13.54
CA TYR A 325 8.64 -15.88 12.87
C TYR A 325 9.29 -15.33 11.61
N SER A 326 10.59 -15.05 11.62
CA SER A 326 11.29 -14.48 10.47
C SER A 326 11.53 -15.49 9.34
N LEU A 327 11.73 -16.77 9.64
CA LEU A 327 11.89 -17.86 8.66
C LEU A 327 10.74 -17.96 7.65
N ARG A 328 9.51 -17.59 8.05
CA ARG A 328 8.34 -17.54 7.15
C ARG A 328 8.52 -16.61 5.95
N CYS A 329 9.42 -15.63 6.06
CA CYS A 329 9.57 -14.56 5.08
C CYS A 329 10.39 -14.95 3.87
N THR A 330 11.04 -16.12 3.89
CA THR A 330 11.78 -16.64 2.73
C THR A 330 10.90 -16.69 1.48
N ARG A 331 11.47 -16.27 0.35
CA ARG A 331 10.84 -16.35 -0.98
C ARG A 331 11.34 -17.56 -1.79
N ASN A 332 12.33 -18.29 -1.27
CA ASN A 332 12.89 -19.45 -1.94
C ASN A 332 12.02 -20.69 -1.68
N HIS A 333 11.48 -21.29 -2.73
CA HIS A 333 10.56 -22.44 -2.63
C HIS A 333 11.15 -23.64 -1.87
N ARG A 334 12.45 -23.94 -2.06
CA ARG A 334 13.11 -25.07 -1.37
C ARG A 334 13.26 -24.77 0.12
N ARG A 335 13.65 -23.56 0.49
CA ARG A 335 13.78 -23.14 1.89
C ARG A 335 12.43 -23.05 2.59
N MET A 336 11.40 -22.55 1.89
CA MET A 336 10.02 -22.57 2.39
C MET A 336 9.58 -24.01 2.67
N HIS A 337 9.80 -24.94 1.73
CA HIS A 337 9.49 -26.35 1.95
C HIS A 337 10.28 -26.95 3.14
N HIS A 338 11.56 -26.59 3.30
CA HIS A 338 12.35 -27.03 4.45
C HIS A 338 11.79 -26.50 5.76
N TYR A 339 11.44 -25.22 5.83
CA TYR A 339 10.80 -24.60 6.98
C TYR A 339 9.45 -25.26 7.31
N LEU A 340 8.61 -25.53 6.32
CA LEU A 340 7.33 -26.23 6.53
C LEU A 340 7.53 -27.66 7.06
N ASN A 341 8.54 -28.38 6.57
CA ASN A 341 8.91 -29.68 7.13
C ASN A 341 9.35 -29.58 8.61
N VAL A 342 10.04 -28.50 8.99
CA VAL A 342 10.41 -28.23 10.38
C VAL A 342 9.18 -27.91 11.24
N LEU A 343 8.19 -27.18 10.71
CA LEU A 343 6.99 -26.82 11.48
C LEU A 343 5.99 -27.98 11.65
N VAL A 344 5.77 -28.78 10.60
CA VAL A 344 4.65 -29.73 10.49
C VAL A 344 5.02 -31.08 9.87
N GLY A 345 6.29 -31.39 9.65
CA GLY A 345 6.72 -32.65 9.03
C GLY A 345 6.62 -33.88 9.94
N GLU A 346 6.59 -35.08 9.35
CA GLU A 346 6.33 -36.36 10.07
C GLU A 346 7.39 -36.69 11.14
N ASN A 347 8.64 -36.31 10.90
CA ASN A 347 9.78 -36.65 11.75
C ASN A 347 10.16 -35.55 12.74
N PHE A 348 9.34 -34.49 12.85
CA PHE A 348 9.71 -33.37 13.69
C PHE A 348 9.36 -33.61 15.16
N THR A 349 10.32 -33.31 16.04
CA THR A 349 10.22 -33.53 17.48
C THR A 349 9.11 -32.68 18.08
N TYR A 350 8.25 -33.24 18.93
CA TYR A 350 7.22 -32.55 19.73
C TYR A 350 7.77 -31.45 20.69
N ASN A 351 9.01 -31.01 20.51
CA ASN A 351 9.73 -30.09 21.39
C ASN A 351 9.78 -28.64 20.89
N LEU A 352 9.55 -28.35 19.60
CA LEU A 352 9.60 -26.97 19.09
C LEU A 352 8.26 -26.26 19.23
N LEU A 353 7.19 -26.92 18.81
CA LEU A 353 5.83 -26.39 18.80
C LEU A 353 4.85 -27.50 19.15
N ASN A 354 3.79 -27.12 19.86
CA ASN A 354 2.64 -28.01 19.96
C ASN A 354 1.82 -27.98 18.67
N GLU A 355 0.95 -28.98 18.51
CA GLU A 355 0.13 -29.16 17.31
C GLU A 355 -0.69 -27.92 16.91
N ARG A 356 -1.24 -27.20 17.90
CA ARG A 356 -2.04 -26.00 17.65
C ARG A 356 -1.17 -24.86 17.11
N GLU A 357 0.01 -24.66 17.69
CA GLU A 357 0.98 -23.67 17.24
C GLU A 357 1.49 -23.98 15.84
N SER A 358 1.84 -25.24 15.55
CA SER A 358 2.24 -25.68 14.22
C SER A 358 1.21 -25.34 13.14
N MET A 359 -0.08 -25.58 13.39
CA MET A 359 -1.14 -25.16 12.46
C MET A 359 -1.25 -23.63 12.39
N PHE A 360 -1.12 -22.93 13.51
CA PHE A 360 -1.15 -21.46 13.52
C PHE A 360 -0.02 -20.86 12.66
N TYR A 361 1.23 -21.31 12.81
CA TYR A 361 2.36 -20.84 12.00
C TYR A 361 2.20 -21.18 10.52
N LEU A 362 1.64 -22.34 10.17
CA LEU A 362 1.31 -22.68 8.79
C LEU A 362 0.32 -21.68 8.17
N ALA A 363 -0.80 -21.39 8.87
CA ALA A 363 -1.76 -20.39 8.43
C ALA A 363 -1.14 -18.99 8.36
N TYR A 364 -0.28 -18.66 9.33
CA TYR A 364 0.37 -17.36 9.40
C TYR A 364 1.35 -17.14 8.25
N ALA A 365 2.21 -18.13 7.95
CA ALA A 365 3.10 -18.12 6.80
C ALA A 365 2.32 -17.95 5.48
N PHE A 366 1.17 -18.62 5.36
CA PHE A 366 0.30 -18.50 4.18
C PHE A 366 -0.30 -17.10 4.02
N LYS A 367 -0.81 -16.53 5.11
CA LYS A 367 -1.48 -15.22 5.08
C LYS A 367 -0.48 -14.09 4.81
N SER A 368 0.70 -14.15 5.43
CA SER A 368 1.69 -13.07 5.46
C SER A 368 2.72 -13.06 4.32
N ASN A 369 2.87 -14.15 3.56
CA ASN A 369 3.84 -14.26 2.48
C ASN A 369 3.18 -14.70 1.17
N VAL A 370 2.70 -13.73 0.37
CA VAL A 370 2.04 -13.96 -0.92
C VAL A 370 2.91 -14.80 -1.86
N ALA A 371 4.22 -14.56 -1.88
CA ALA A 371 5.17 -15.28 -2.72
C ALA A 371 5.26 -16.79 -2.42
N SER A 372 5.00 -17.17 -1.18
CA SER A 372 5.10 -18.55 -0.71
C SER A 372 3.78 -19.31 -0.74
N ARG A 373 2.64 -18.66 -1.06
CA ARG A 373 1.32 -19.31 -1.08
C ARG A 373 1.26 -20.52 -2.00
N SER A 374 1.88 -20.45 -3.18
CA SER A 374 1.93 -21.57 -4.13
C SER A 374 2.70 -22.76 -3.56
N SER A 375 3.84 -22.51 -2.90
CA SER A 375 4.62 -23.54 -2.20
C SER A 375 3.84 -24.16 -1.05
N ILE A 376 3.16 -23.35 -0.24
CA ILE A 376 2.39 -23.84 0.90
C ILE A 376 1.19 -24.66 0.41
N TRP A 377 0.50 -24.24 -0.65
CA TRP A 377 -0.57 -25.04 -1.27
C TRP A 377 -0.06 -26.38 -1.79
N HIS A 378 1.11 -26.39 -2.44
CA HIS A 378 1.73 -27.62 -2.92
C HIS A 378 2.07 -28.55 -1.76
N PHE A 379 2.66 -28.00 -0.69
CA PHE A 379 3.00 -28.73 0.53
C PHE A 379 1.76 -29.35 1.18
N ILE A 380 0.66 -28.59 1.33
CA ILE A 380 -0.60 -29.10 1.88
C ILE A 380 -1.13 -30.23 1.00
N ASN A 381 -1.13 -30.05 -0.32
CA ASN A 381 -1.61 -31.09 -1.24
C ASN A 381 -0.80 -32.40 -1.14
N GLN A 382 0.50 -32.33 -0.87
CA GLN A 382 1.34 -33.52 -0.70
C GLN A 382 1.17 -34.17 0.67
N ASN A 383 0.94 -33.38 1.72
CA ASN A 383 0.99 -33.83 3.11
C ASN A 383 -0.37 -33.82 3.83
N TYR A 384 -1.49 -33.58 3.12
CA TYR A 384 -2.81 -33.41 3.74
C TYR A 384 -3.22 -34.58 4.64
N LYS A 385 -2.80 -35.81 4.33
CA LYS A 385 -3.13 -37.00 5.15
C LYS A 385 -2.53 -36.93 6.55
N GLN A 386 -1.30 -36.43 6.65
CA GLN A 386 -0.62 -36.21 7.92
C GLN A 386 -1.26 -35.01 8.63
N LEU A 387 -1.39 -33.88 7.92
CA LEU A 387 -1.95 -32.65 8.48
C LEU A 387 -3.37 -32.84 9.01
N ALA A 388 -4.20 -33.61 8.29
CA ALA A 388 -5.59 -33.88 8.67
C ALA A 388 -5.77 -34.68 9.97
N ARG A 389 -4.71 -35.32 10.49
CA ARG A 389 -4.72 -35.91 11.84
C ARG A 389 -4.89 -34.86 12.92
N SER A 390 -4.55 -33.61 12.61
CA SER A 390 -4.74 -32.50 13.53
C SER A 390 -6.18 -32.04 13.62
N PRO A 391 -6.75 -31.89 14.84
CA PRO A 391 -8.10 -31.37 15.02
C PRO A 391 -8.24 -29.91 14.57
N HIS A 392 -7.12 -29.21 14.35
CA HIS A 392 -7.06 -27.82 13.90
C HIS A 392 -6.92 -27.67 12.38
N PHE A 393 -6.65 -28.76 11.65
CA PHE A 393 -6.39 -28.69 10.20
C PHE A 393 -7.59 -28.21 9.40
N VAL A 394 -8.82 -28.67 9.71
CA VAL A 394 -10.01 -28.27 8.96
C VAL A 394 -10.26 -26.76 9.09
N THR A 395 -10.06 -26.19 10.27
CA THR A 395 -10.15 -24.73 10.47
C THR A 395 -9.10 -23.98 9.66
N LEU A 396 -7.85 -24.47 9.67
CA LEU A 396 -6.80 -23.91 8.83
C LEU A 396 -7.15 -23.97 7.35
N PHE A 397 -7.63 -25.12 6.86
CA PHE A 397 -7.99 -25.33 5.46
C PHE A 397 -9.14 -24.40 5.04
N ASN A 398 -10.15 -24.24 5.90
CA ASN A 398 -11.26 -23.31 5.69
C ASN A 398 -10.79 -21.85 5.62
N ASP A 399 -9.85 -21.46 6.48
CA ASP A 399 -9.27 -20.12 6.50
C ASP A 399 -8.48 -19.80 5.22
N ILE A 400 -7.62 -20.71 4.76
CA ILE A 400 -6.83 -20.51 3.55
C ILE A 400 -7.68 -20.60 2.28
N ALA A 401 -8.82 -21.32 2.32
CA ALA A 401 -9.79 -21.38 1.24
C ALA A 401 -10.38 -19.99 0.89
N GLU A 402 -10.41 -19.06 1.84
CA GLU A 402 -10.86 -17.69 1.58
C GLU A 402 -9.94 -16.91 0.63
N PHE A 403 -8.73 -17.42 0.38
CA PHE A 403 -7.72 -16.80 -0.50
C PHE A 403 -7.56 -17.53 -1.85
N VAL A 404 -8.42 -18.49 -2.18
CA VAL A 404 -8.34 -19.27 -3.43
C VAL A 404 -8.73 -18.41 -4.64
N PRO A 405 -7.81 -18.16 -5.60
CA PRO A 405 -8.10 -17.50 -6.88
C PRO A 405 -9.19 -18.20 -7.67
N GLU A 406 -9.97 -17.44 -8.43
CA GLU A 406 -11.03 -18.00 -9.27
C GLU A 406 -10.47 -19.06 -10.23
N ARG A 407 -9.33 -18.77 -10.87
CA ARG A 407 -8.59 -19.69 -11.74
C ARG A 407 -8.12 -20.98 -11.05
N GLN A 408 -8.02 -21.00 -9.72
CA GLN A 408 -7.56 -22.16 -8.93
C GLN A 408 -8.71 -22.95 -8.29
N ARG A 409 -9.96 -22.53 -8.45
CA ARG A 409 -11.14 -23.24 -7.90
C ARG A 409 -11.21 -24.72 -8.30
N PRO A 410 -10.91 -25.15 -9.55
CA PRO A 410 -10.94 -26.56 -9.91
C PRO A 410 -9.90 -27.42 -9.16
N TYR A 411 -8.71 -26.86 -8.93
CA TYR A 411 -7.66 -27.52 -8.16
C TYR A 411 -8.05 -27.63 -6.69
N PHE A 412 -8.57 -26.55 -6.12
CA PHE A 412 -9.11 -26.53 -4.75
C PHE A 412 -10.22 -27.57 -4.57
N ALA A 413 -11.18 -27.66 -5.49
CA ALA A 413 -12.26 -28.64 -5.45
C ALA A 413 -11.76 -30.10 -5.46
N THR A 414 -10.65 -30.36 -6.16
CA THR A 414 -10.03 -31.69 -6.21
C THR A 414 -9.36 -32.02 -4.88
N LEU A 415 -8.55 -31.09 -4.35
CA LEU A 415 -7.92 -31.25 -3.03
C LEU A 415 -8.96 -31.41 -1.91
N HIS A 416 -10.02 -30.60 -1.93
CA HIS A 416 -11.14 -30.69 -1.00
C HIS A 416 -11.75 -32.10 -0.98
N ARG A 417 -12.07 -32.67 -2.15
CA ARG A 417 -12.62 -34.04 -2.25
C ARG A 417 -11.67 -35.09 -1.67
N ASN A 418 -10.37 -34.95 -1.92
CA ASN A 418 -9.37 -35.89 -1.39
C ASN A 418 -9.27 -35.81 0.14
N ILE A 419 -9.33 -34.61 0.71
CA ILE A 419 -9.33 -34.40 2.16
C ILE A 419 -10.61 -34.97 2.78
N ASP A 420 -11.78 -34.64 2.23
CA ASP A 420 -13.09 -35.13 2.69
C ASP A 420 -13.17 -36.66 2.68
N ALA A 421 -12.70 -37.29 1.60
CA ALA A 421 -12.62 -38.75 1.51
C ALA A 421 -11.72 -39.37 2.59
N TYR A 422 -10.57 -38.75 2.87
CA TYR A 422 -9.63 -39.24 3.88
C TYR A 422 -10.14 -39.04 5.31
N LEU A 423 -10.70 -37.87 5.64
CA LEU A 423 -11.30 -37.61 6.95
C LEU A 423 -12.39 -38.64 7.29
N ARG A 424 -13.24 -38.98 6.31
CA ARG A 424 -14.26 -40.02 6.47
C ARG A 424 -13.67 -41.41 6.67
N ALA A 425 -12.68 -41.79 5.86
CA ALA A 425 -12.06 -43.12 5.93
C ALA A 425 -11.39 -43.38 7.29
N GLU A 426 -10.69 -42.37 7.82
CA GLU A 426 -9.94 -42.46 9.09
C GLU A 426 -10.78 -42.09 10.32
N HIS A 427 -12.08 -41.79 10.15
CA HIS A 427 -12.99 -41.36 11.23
C HIS A 427 -12.46 -40.16 12.04
N LEU A 428 -11.77 -39.23 11.36
CA LEU A 428 -11.17 -38.06 11.99
C LEU A 428 -12.24 -36.99 12.22
N SER A 429 -12.39 -36.55 13.47
CA SER A 429 -13.34 -35.52 13.86
C SER A 429 -12.68 -34.14 13.91
N SER A 430 -13.36 -33.12 13.38
CA SER A 430 -12.97 -31.71 13.47
C SER A 430 -14.01 -30.89 14.23
N LYS A 431 -13.61 -29.72 14.74
CA LYS A 431 -14.52 -28.80 15.46
C LYS A 431 -15.60 -28.19 14.57
N GLU A 432 -15.35 -28.13 13.28
CA GLU A 432 -16.26 -27.60 12.26
C GLU A 432 -16.14 -28.43 10.97
N PRO A 433 -17.17 -28.44 10.11
CA PRO A 433 -17.10 -29.15 8.83
C PRO A 433 -16.16 -28.43 7.85
N LEU A 434 -15.70 -29.16 6.83
CA LEU A 434 -15.03 -28.56 5.68
C LEU A 434 -15.96 -27.54 4.99
N ILE A 435 -15.37 -26.43 4.58
CA ILE A 435 -16.05 -25.39 3.82
C ILE A 435 -16.57 -25.95 2.48
N PRO A 436 -17.87 -25.77 2.14
CA PRO A 436 -18.38 -26.17 0.84
C PRO A 436 -17.61 -25.48 -0.30
N VAL A 437 -17.32 -26.22 -1.38
CA VAL A 437 -16.55 -25.72 -2.53
C VAL A 437 -17.21 -24.50 -3.20
N ASP A 438 -18.54 -24.45 -3.18
CA ASP A 438 -19.39 -23.38 -3.74
C ASP A 438 -19.72 -22.28 -2.71
N SER A 439 -19.17 -22.36 -1.49
CA SER A 439 -19.38 -21.35 -0.46
C SER A 439 -18.91 -19.97 -0.92
N ARG A 440 -19.70 -18.94 -0.60
CA ARG A 440 -19.35 -17.52 -0.82
C ARG A 440 -18.09 -17.09 -0.05
N ARG A 441 -17.63 -17.88 0.91
CA ARG A 441 -16.36 -17.65 1.62
C ARG A 441 -15.15 -18.02 0.77
N VAL A 442 -15.24 -18.99 -0.14
CA VAL A 442 -14.11 -19.41 -1.00
C VAL A 442 -13.73 -18.27 -1.95
N GLY A 443 -12.48 -17.81 -1.84
CA GLY A 443 -11.95 -16.65 -2.59
C GLY A 443 -12.42 -15.28 -2.08
N LYS A 444 -13.19 -15.20 -0.98
CA LYS A 444 -13.73 -13.92 -0.49
C LYS A 444 -12.66 -12.87 -0.22
N LYS A 445 -11.49 -13.27 0.29
CA LYS A 445 -10.41 -12.36 0.73
C LYS A 445 -9.58 -11.80 -0.41
N ILE A 446 -9.68 -12.35 -1.62
CA ILE A 446 -8.91 -11.91 -2.79
C ILE A 446 -9.79 -11.31 -3.89
N ARG A 447 -11.11 -11.39 -3.77
CA ARG A 447 -12.05 -10.91 -4.80
C ARG A 447 -11.80 -9.44 -5.18
N ASN A 448 -11.59 -8.58 -4.17
CA ASN A 448 -11.28 -7.17 -4.41
C ASN A 448 -9.96 -6.97 -5.19
N SER A 449 -8.99 -7.85 -4.97
CA SER A 449 -7.72 -7.86 -5.70
C SER A 449 -7.89 -8.32 -7.15
N GLU A 450 -8.73 -9.32 -7.39
CA GLU A 450 -9.08 -9.77 -8.75
C GLU A 450 -9.81 -8.64 -9.51
N GLU A 451 -10.81 -8.00 -8.89
CA GLU A 451 -11.52 -6.84 -9.45
C GLU A 451 -10.58 -5.64 -9.73
N PHE A 452 -9.60 -5.40 -8.85
CA PHE A 452 -8.59 -4.36 -9.04
C PHE A 452 -7.74 -4.64 -10.29
N LEU A 453 -7.23 -5.86 -10.43
CA LEU A 453 -6.38 -6.25 -11.55
C LEU A 453 -7.13 -6.19 -12.87
N ASP A 454 -8.36 -6.71 -12.91
CA ASP A 454 -9.22 -6.66 -14.10
C ASP A 454 -9.45 -5.22 -14.58
N LYS A 455 -9.58 -4.27 -13.65
CA LYS A 455 -9.82 -2.86 -13.97
C LYS A 455 -8.56 -2.10 -14.34
N PHE A 456 -7.43 -2.34 -13.66
CA PHE A 456 -6.30 -1.42 -13.68
C PHE A 456 -4.95 -2.02 -14.12
N GLU A 457 -4.74 -3.33 -14.14
CA GLU A 457 -3.41 -3.93 -14.40
C GLU A 457 -2.82 -3.45 -15.73
N HIS A 458 -3.60 -3.50 -16.80
CA HIS A 458 -3.15 -3.08 -18.13
C HIS A 458 -2.81 -1.58 -18.19
N GLN A 459 -3.60 -0.73 -17.53
CA GLN A 459 -3.36 0.71 -17.48
C GLN A 459 -2.07 1.02 -16.72
N ILE A 460 -1.89 0.41 -15.55
CA ILE A 460 -0.68 0.51 -14.71
C ILE A 460 0.55 0.06 -15.50
N HIS A 461 0.48 -1.10 -16.15
CA HIS A 461 1.59 -1.62 -16.95
C HIS A 461 2.01 -0.64 -18.05
N LYS A 462 1.03 -0.11 -18.81
CA LYS A 462 1.29 0.85 -19.89
C LYS A 462 1.88 2.15 -19.37
N TRP A 463 1.34 2.69 -18.27
CA TRP A 463 1.83 3.91 -17.65
C TRP A 463 3.28 3.75 -17.19
N LEU A 464 3.58 2.66 -16.46
CA LEU A 464 4.92 2.36 -15.95
C LEU A 464 5.95 2.17 -17.07
N LEU A 465 5.57 1.48 -18.16
CA LEU A 465 6.45 1.33 -19.32
C LEU A 465 6.82 2.69 -19.92
N LYS A 466 5.85 3.59 -20.07
CA LYS A 466 6.09 4.93 -20.60
C LYS A 466 6.99 5.75 -19.67
N GLU A 467 6.74 5.70 -18.37
CA GLU A 467 7.49 6.46 -17.37
C GLU A 467 8.94 5.99 -17.21
N LEU A 468 9.18 4.69 -17.31
CA LEU A 468 10.51 4.09 -17.13
C LEU A 468 11.31 3.96 -18.42
N SER A 469 10.66 4.17 -19.58
CA SER A 469 11.37 4.21 -20.86
C SER A 469 12.30 5.42 -20.91
N PRO A 470 13.54 5.28 -21.42
CA PRO A 470 14.40 6.42 -21.64
C PRO A 470 13.70 7.41 -22.57
N ALA A 471 13.58 8.67 -22.15
CA ALA A 471 13.08 9.75 -23.00
C ALA A 471 13.96 9.81 -24.27
N GLY A 472 13.44 9.33 -25.39
CA GLY A 472 14.15 9.28 -26.68
C GLY A 472 13.79 8.15 -27.65
N SER A 473 12.99 7.15 -27.25
CA SER A 473 12.58 6.07 -28.18
C SER A 473 11.32 6.35 -29.00
N ASP A 474 10.46 7.29 -28.59
CA ASP A 474 9.27 7.67 -29.38
C ASP A 474 9.58 8.71 -30.48
N ASP A 475 10.59 9.57 -30.29
CA ASP A 475 11.01 10.55 -31.31
C ASP A 475 11.78 9.90 -32.49
N THR A 476 12.32 8.70 -32.29
CA THR A 476 12.99 7.94 -33.37
C THR A 476 12.01 7.15 -34.25
N TYR A 477 10.79 6.88 -33.76
CA TYR A 477 9.71 6.33 -34.58
C TYR A 477 8.85 7.41 -35.26
N ALA A 478 8.80 8.63 -34.73
CA ALA A 478 8.14 9.76 -35.38
C ALA A 478 9.00 10.42 -36.49
N ALA A 479 10.34 10.43 -36.33
CA ALA A 479 11.25 10.96 -37.35
C ALA A 479 11.42 10.05 -38.58
N SER A 480 10.93 8.81 -38.54
CA SER A 480 10.96 7.85 -39.65
C SER A 480 9.72 7.88 -40.55
N PHE A 481 8.74 8.75 -40.27
CA PHE A 481 7.54 8.92 -41.11
C PHE A 481 7.37 10.30 -41.76
N SER A 482 8.40 11.15 -41.74
CA SER A 482 8.33 12.46 -42.39
C SER A 482 9.59 12.83 -43.18
N VAL A 483 10.06 11.97 -44.08
CA VAL A 483 10.88 12.40 -45.23
C VAL A 483 10.58 11.51 -46.46
N GLY A 484 9.93 12.12 -47.46
CA GLY A 484 10.31 11.98 -48.86
C GLY A 484 9.93 10.71 -49.64
N ASN A 485 8.89 10.85 -50.46
CA ASN A 485 8.74 10.17 -51.75
C ASN A 485 10.09 10.06 -52.48
N GLY A 486 10.54 8.84 -52.79
CA GLY A 486 11.70 8.60 -53.64
C GLY A 486 12.01 7.11 -53.74
N SER A 487 11.91 6.56 -54.94
CA SER A 487 12.07 5.13 -55.23
C SER A 487 13.46 4.59 -54.86
N ALA A 488 13.52 3.55 -54.02
CA ALA A 488 14.52 2.49 -54.09
C ALA A 488 14.10 1.32 -53.18
N ARG A 489 14.00 0.11 -53.74
CA ARG A 489 13.78 -1.14 -52.99
C ARG A 489 14.98 -1.42 -52.06
N PRO A 490 14.78 -1.79 -50.79
CA PRO A 490 15.79 -2.48 -50.01
C PRO A 490 15.48 -3.97 -49.92
N THR A 491 16.51 -4.75 -50.23
CA THR A 491 16.64 -6.20 -50.14
C THR A 491 16.51 -6.74 -48.71
N SER A 492 15.97 -7.96 -48.62
CA SER A 492 15.69 -8.73 -47.41
C SER A 492 16.86 -8.88 -46.44
N LEU A 493 16.57 -8.67 -45.15
CA LEU A 493 17.37 -9.01 -43.97
C LEU A 493 17.48 -10.54 -43.77
N LEU A 494 18.21 -11.22 -44.65
CA LEU A 494 18.59 -12.63 -44.49
C LEU A 494 20.06 -12.93 -44.83
N SER A 495 20.94 -11.93 -44.79
CA SER A 495 22.39 -12.12 -45.03
C SER A 495 23.32 -11.67 -43.90
N ALA A 496 22.80 -11.40 -42.70
CA ALA A 496 23.61 -10.95 -41.56
C ALA A 496 23.69 -11.97 -40.40
N ALA A 497 23.45 -13.26 -40.67
CA ALA A 497 23.60 -14.36 -39.70
C ALA A 497 24.69 -15.39 -40.09
N GLY A 498 25.49 -15.13 -41.12
CA GLY A 498 26.47 -16.11 -41.65
C GLY A 498 27.94 -15.90 -41.25
N ASN A 499 28.31 -14.73 -40.71
CA ASN A 499 29.73 -14.31 -40.66
C ASN A 499 30.33 -14.16 -39.25
N ILE A 500 29.65 -14.59 -38.19
CA ILE A 500 30.20 -14.59 -36.82
C ILE A 500 30.56 -16.02 -36.34
N VAL A 501 30.17 -17.06 -37.06
CA VAL A 501 30.47 -18.47 -36.68
C VAL A 501 31.70 -19.04 -37.39
N ARG A 502 32.30 -18.34 -38.37
CA ARG A 502 33.52 -18.80 -39.08
C ARG A 502 34.85 -18.23 -38.57
N SER A 503 34.85 -17.39 -37.54
CA SER A 503 36.09 -16.94 -36.88
C SER A 503 36.41 -17.68 -35.58
N ALA A 504 35.57 -18.64 -35.17
CA ALA A 504 35.74 -19.40 -33.92
C ALA A 504 36.14 -20.89 -34.11
N ILE A 505 36.24 -21.39 -35.34
CA ILE A 505 36.76 -22.73 -35.62
C ILE A 505 37.70 -22.61 -36.83
N GLY A 506 39.00 -22.49 -36.56
CA GLY A 506 40.02 -22.44 -37.60
C GLY A 506 40.24 -23.81 -38.23
N VAL A 507 39.48 -24.12 -39.29
CA VAL A 507 39.86 -24.89 -40.50
C VAL A 507 38.95 -24.44 -41.63
#